data_AF-X1N1K9-F1
#
_entry.id   AF-X1N1K9-F1
#
_cell.length_a   1.000
_cell.length_b   1.000
_cell.length_c   1.000
_cell.angle_alpha   90.00
_cell.angle_beta   90.00
_cell.angle_gamma   90.00
#
_symmetry.space_group_name_H-M   'P 1'
#
loop_
_entity.id
_entity.type
_entity.pdbx_description
1 polymer ?
#
loop_
_entity_poly.entity_id
_entity_poly.type
_entity_poly.pdbx_seq_one_letter_code
_entity_poly.pdbx_strand_id
1 'polypeptide(L)'
;MHSALPEGKVRAFKETLLGWSKKNLRDFPWRRERNPYKVVITEKLLQQTDSGHVKKVYDLFFEKFPTVFDLARTPGEEIERVLKPLGLWRQRAKQ
;
A
#
# COMPACT_ATOMS: atom_id res chain seq x y z
N MET A 1 -1.88 6.57 -34.88
CA MET A 1 -0.58 6.80 -34.22
C MET A 1 -0.79 7.86 -33.14
N HIS A 2 -0.75 7.50 -31.86
CA HIS A 2 -0.88 8.48 -30.78
C HIS A 2 0.35 9.40 -30.81
N SER A 3 0.15 10.67 -31.12
CA SER A 3 1.18 11.70 -31.03
C SER A 3 1.63 11.82 -29.58
N ALA A 4 2.93 11.60 -29.33
CA ALA A 4 3.51 11.82 -28.02
C ALA A 4 3.33 13.30 -27.62
N LEU A 5 2.95 13.55 -26.36
CA LEU A 5 2.86 14.92 -25.85
C LEU A 5 4.23 15.61 -25.97
N PRO A 6 4.29 16.89 -26.39
CA PRO A 6 5.54 17.64 -26.43
C PRO A 6 6.25 17.61 -25.07
N GLU A 7 7.57 17.45 -25.06
CA GLU A 7 8.38 17.35 -23.83
C GLU A 7 8.14 18.53 -22.88
N GLY A 8 8.00 19.75 -23.42
CA GLY A 8 7.69 20.95 -22.65
C GLY A 8 6.34 20.85 -21.90
N LYS A 9 5.32 20.22 -22.51
CA LYS A 9 4.03 19.98 -21.84
C LYS A 9 4.15 18.91 -20.75
N VAL A 10 4.93 17.85 -21.00
CA VAL A 10 5.19 16.79 -19.99
C VAL A 10 5.92 17.37 -18.77
N ARG A 11 6.91 18.23 -18.99
CA ARG A 11 7.64 18.91 -17.91
C ARG A 11 6.73 19.82 -17.09
N ALA A 12 5.96 20.69 -17.74
CA ALA A 12 5.03 21.60 -17.06
C ALA A 12 3.97 20.83 -16.24
N PHE A 13 3.48 19.71 -16.76
CA PHE A 13 2.56 18.83 -16.04
C PHE A 13 3.20 18.24 -14.78
N LYS A 14 4.42 17.68 -14.88
CA LYS A 14 5.14 17.12 -13.73
C LYS A 14 5.39 18.16 -12.66
N GLU A 15 5.86 19.35 -13.03
CA GLU A 15 6.13 20.44 -12.10
C GLU A 15 4.84 20.90 -11.38
N THR A 16 3.73 21.02 -12.10
CA THR A 16 2.41 21.36 -11.54
C THR A 16 1.95 20.29 -10.55
N LEU A 17 2.00 19.01 -10.93
CA LEU A 17 1.57 17.89 -10.10
C LEU A 17 2.43 17.77 -8.83
N LEU A 18 3.75 17.91 -8.95
CA LEU A 18 4.67 17.90 -7.81
C LEU A 18 4.50 19.12 -6.91
N GLY A 19 4.19 20.29 -7.47
CA GLY A 19 3.88 21.49 -6.69
C GLY A 19 2.60 21.32 -5.86
N TRP A 20 1.54 20.78 -6.47
CA TRP A 20 0.30 20.45 -5.80
C TRP A 20 0.49 19.38 -4.72
N SER A 21 1.28 18.32 -5.01
CA SER A 21 1.44 17.18 -4.10
C SER A 21 2.07 17.58 -2.77
N LYS A 22 3.02 18.52 -2.76
CA LYS A 22 3.65 19.05 -1.54
C LYS A 22 2.66 19.59 -0.51
N LYS A 23 1.48 20.06 -0.94
CA LYS A 23 0.46 20.68 -0.07
C LYS A 23 -0.77 19.82 0.15
N ASN A 24 -1.05 18.88 -0.75
CA ASN A 24 -2.35 18.19 -0.81
C ASN A 24 -2.26 16.67 -0.63
N LEU A 25 -1.06 16.09 -0.56
CA LEU A 25 -0.94 14.66 -0.35
C LEU A 25 -1.50 14.26 1.02
N ARG A 26 -2.40 13.29 1.01
CA ARG A 26 -2.86 12.62 2.22
C ARG A 26 -1.69 11.92 2.90
N ASP A 27 -1.67 12.03 4.23
CA ASP A 27 -0.69 11.37 5.07
C ASP A 27 -1.11 9.94 5.38
N PHE A 28 -0.27 9.00 4.93
CA PHE A 28 -0.39 7.57 5.17
C PHE A 28 0.93 7.03 5.73
N PRO A 29 0.90 6.11 6.71
CA PRO A 29 2.11 5.67 7.40
C PRO A 29 3.13 5.02 6.45
N TRP A 30 2.67 4.24 5.45
CA TRP A 30 3.53 3.64 4.43
C TRP A 30 4.22 4.63 3.48
N ARG A 31 3.83 5.91 3.48
CA ARG A 31 4.53 6.94 2.67
C ARG A 31 5.76 7.51 3.39
N ARG A 32 5.93 7.22 4.68
CA ARG A 32 6.99 7.81 5.51
C ARG A 32 8.27 6.97 5.55
N GLU A 33 8.17 5.67 5.25
CA GLU A 33 9.32 4.77 5.18
C GLU A 33 9.46 4.12 3.80
N ARG A 34 10.65 3.59 3.51
CA ARG A 34 10.98 2.94 2.23
C ARG A 34 11.50 1.51 2.43
N ASN A 35 11.07 0.82 3.48
CA ASN A 35 11.43 -0.60 3.65
C ASN A 35 10.79 -1.42 2.51
N PRO A 36 11.58 -2.13 1.69
CA PRO A 36 11.05 -2.89 0.55
C PRO A 36 9.96 -3.89 0.93
N TYR A 37 10.10 -4.56 2.08
CA TYR A 37 9.09 -5.50 2.58
C TYR A 37 7.77 -4.79 2.88
N LYS A 38 7.81 -3.70 3.65
CA LYS A 38 6.59 -2.96 4.00
C LYS A 38 5.94 -2.34 2.77
N VAL A 39 6.72 -1.83 1.83
CA VAL A 39 6.22 -1.27 0.56
C VAL A 39 5.48 -2.35 -0.23
N VAL A 40 6.12 -3.49 -0.51
CA VAL A 40 5.51 -4.56 -1.32
C VAL A 40 4.23 -5.10 -0.69
N ILE A 41 4.26 -5.38 0.62
CA ILE A 41 3.07 -5.88 1.32
C ILE A 41 1.95 -4.84 1.33
N THR A 42 2.27 -3.57 1.57
CA THR A 42 1.25 -2.52 1.58
C THR A 42 0.62 -2.33 0.22
N GLU A 43 1.40 -2.36 -0.87
CA GLU A 43 0.88 -2.34 -2.23
C GLU A 43 -0.05 -3.54 -2.50
N LYS A 44 0.28 -4.74 -1.98
CA LYS A 44 -0.61 -5.90 -2.08
C LYS A 44 -1.91 -5.74 -1.30
N LEU A 45 -1.88 -5.14 -0.12
CA LEU A 45 -3.08 -4.85 0.66
C LEU A 45 -3.95 -3.79 -0.04
N LEU A 46 -3.34 -2.77 -0.65
CA LEU A 46 -4.00 -1.69 -1.39
C LEU A 46 -4.61 -2.16 -2.72
N GLN A 47 -4.10 -3.22 -3.34
CA GLN A 47 -4.73 -3.82 -4.53
C GLN A 47 -6.11 -4.42 -4.23
N GLN A 48 -6.34 -4.83 -2.99
CA GLN A 48 -7.54 -5.57 -2.60
C GLN A 48 -8.48 -4.79 -1.67
N THR A 49 -8.10 -3.60 -1.18
CA THR A 49 -8.88 -2.76 -0.26
C THR A 49 -8.55 -1.27 -0.41
N ASP A 50 -9.43 -0.39 0.08
CA ASP A 50 -9.12 1.04 0.11
C ASP A 50 -8.09 1.41 1.19
N SER A 51 -7.46 2.56 0.98
CA SER A 51 -6.43 3.12 1.88
C SER A 51 -6.89 3.35 3.33
N GLY A 52 -8.19 3.55 3.57
CA GLY A 52 -8.70 3.74 4.94
C GLY A 52 -8.62 2.45 5.74
N HIS A 53 -8.94 1.32 5.11
CA HIS A 53 -8.83 -0.01 5.73
C HIS A 53 -7.37 -0.39 5.98
N VAL A 54 -6.49 -0.22 4.99
CA VAL A 54 -5.06 -0.53 5.14
C VAL A 54 -4.43 0.31 6.28
N LYS A 55 -4.82 1.59 6.40
CA LYS A 55 -4.32 2.46 7.49
C LYS A 55 -4.66 1.94 8.88
N LYS A 56 -5.83 1.29 9.07
CA LYS A 56 -6.25 0.78 10.39
C LYS A 56 -5.40 -0.39 10.89
N VAL A 57 -4.80 -1.17 9.98
CA VAL A 57 -4.02 -2.37 10.35
C VAL A 57 -2.54 -2.24 10.14
N TYR A 58 -2.08 -1.19 9.45
CA TYR A 58 -0.69 -1.07 9.03
C TYR A 58 0.28 -1.31 10.19
N ASP A 59 0.10 -0.59 11.30
CA ASP A 59 0.98 -0.69 12.46
C ASP A 59 0.91 -2.10 13.10
N LEU A 60 -0.29 -2.60 13.37
CA LEU A 60 -0.50 -3.94 13.95
C LEU A 60 0.07 -5.06 13.06
N PHE A 61 -0.08 -4.95 11.75
CA PHE A 61 0.40 -5.95 10.80
C PHE A 61 1.92 -6.05 10.86
N PHE A 62 2.63 -4.92 10.84
CA PHE A 62 4.09 -4.90 10.85
C PHE A 62 4.69 -5.04 12.25
N GLU A 63 3.89 -4.89 13.31
CA GLU A 63 4.25 -5.33 14.65
C GLU A 63 4.20 -6.86 14.75
N LYS A 64 3.15 -7.51 14.22
CA LYS A 64 3.01 -8.96 14.26
C LYS A 64 3.91 -9.69 13.25
N PHE A 65 4.15 -9.08 12.09
CA PHE A 65 4.99 -9.61 11.03
C PHE A 65 6.12 -8.61 10.69
N PRO A 66 7.16 -8.49 11.53
CA PRO A 66 8.21 -7.51 11.32
C PRO A 66 9.03 -7.74 10.05
N THR A 67 9.20 -9.01 9.66
CA THR A 67 9.94 -9.41 8.46
C THR A 67 9.13 -10.32 7.54
N VAL A 68 9.58 -10.43 6.29
CA VAL A 68 9.04 -11.39 5.32
C VAL A 68 9.13 -12.84 5.82
N PHE A 69 10.14 -13.16 6.62
CA PHE A 69 10.32 -14.51 7.17
C PHE A 69 9.31 -14.80 8.27
N ASP A 70 8.99 -13.83 9.12
CA ASP A 70 7.97 -13.97 10.15
C ASP A 70 6.59 -14.19 9.51
N LEU A 71 6.29 -13.42 8.46
CA LEU A 71 5.07 -13.62 7.68
C LEU A 71 5.03 -15.02 7.03
N ALA A 72 6.12 -15.45 6.39
CA ALA A 72 6.18 -16.73 5.68
C ALA A 72 6.11 -17.95 6.62
N ARG A 73 6.55 -17.82 7.87
CA ARG A 73 6.50 -18.89 8.87
C ARG A 73 5.18 -18.93 9.65
N THR A 74 4.37 -17.89 9.54
CA THR A 74 3.09 -17.81 10.25
C THR A 74 2.04 -18.68 9.55
N PRO A 75 1.27 -19.49 10.28
CA PRO A 75 0.13 -20.22 9.72
C PRO A 75 -0.89 -19.29 9.03
N GLY A 76 -1.45 -19.71 7.90
CA GLY A 76 -2.42 -18.90 7.16
C GLY A 76 -3.59 -18.39 8.02
N GLU A 77 -4.12 -19.23 8.91
CA GLU A 77 -5.19 -18.87 9.84
C GLU A 77 -4.84 -17.69 10.76
N GLU A 78 -3.58 -17.59 11.16
CA GLU A 78 -3.10 -16.51 12.00
C GLU A 78 -2.93 -15.19 11.23
N ILE A 79 -2.56 -15.27 9.96
CA ILE A 79 -2.54 -14.12 9.05
C ILE A 79 -3.98 -13.66 8.79
N GLU A 80 -4.88 -14.59 8.53
CA GLU A 80 -6.31 -14.32 8.36
C GLU A 80 -6.92 -13.65 9.58
N ARG A 81 -6.57 -14.06 10.81
CA ARG A 81 -7.06 -13.41 12.04
C ARG A 81 -6.68 -11.93 12.14
N VAL A 82 -5.48 -11.55 11.70
CA VAL A 82 -5.04 -10.15 11.67
C VAL A 82 -5.80 -9.36 10.62
N LEU A 83 -6.13 -10.02 9.51
CA LEU A 83 -6.85 -9.43 8.39
C LEU A 83 -8.37 -9.44 8.57
N LYS A 84 -8.94 -10.32 9.40
CA LYS A 84 -10.39 -10.49 9.58
C LYS A 84 -11.12 -9.22 10.07
N PRO A 85 -10.57 -8.40 11.00
CA PRO A 85 -11.16 -7.13 11.40
C PRO A 85 -11.33 -6.11 10.26
N LEU A 86 -10.67 -6.32 9.12
CA LEU A 86 -10.78 -5.47 7.92
C LEU A 86 -12.03 -5.78 7.07
N GLY A 87 -12.89 -6.72 7.48
CA GLY A 87 -14.06 -7.12 6.68
C GLY A 87 -13.75 -8.08 5.52
N LEU A 88 -12.57 -8.72 5.55
CA LEU A 88 -12.01 -9.51 4.44
C LEU A 88 -12.58 -10.92 4.27
N TRP A 89 -13.78 -11.19 4.78
CA TRP A 89 -14.32 -12.55 4.93
C TRP A 89 -15.00 -13.14 3.68
N ARG A 90 -14.90 -12.54 2.49
CA ARG A 90 -15.58 -13.08 1.29
C ARG A 90 -14.73 -13.53 0.11
N GLN A 91 -13.39 -13.57 0.22
CA GLN A 91 -12.59 -14.10 -0.90
C GLN A 91 -11.17 -14.59 -0.56
N ARG A 92 -10.87 -14.95 0.71
CA ARG A 92 -9.47 -15.04 1.16
C ARG A 92 -9.12 -16.26 2.03
N ALA A 93 -8.93 -17.42 1.40
CA ALA A 93 -8.14 -18.50 1.99
C ALA A 93 -7.40 -19.38 0.96
N LYS A 94 -7.36 -19.01 -0.33
CA LYS A 94 -6.90 -19.92 -1.41
C LYS A 94 -6.04 -19.30 -2.53
N GLN A 95 -5.54 -18.07 -2.39
CA GLN A 95 -4.60 -17.50 -3.36
C GLN A 95 -3.28 -17.14 -2.68
#